data_AF-A0A0S8CWB4-F1
#
_entry.id   AF-A0A0S8CWB4-F1
#
_cell.length_a   1.000
_cell.length_b   1.000
_cell.length_c   1.000
_cell.angle_alpha   90.00
_cell.angle_beta   90.00
_cell.angle_gamma   90.00
#
_symmetry.space_group_name_H-M   'P 1'
#
loop_
_entity.id
_entity.type
_entity.pdbx_description
1 polymer ?
#
loop_
_entity_poly.entity_id
_entity_poly.type
_entity_poly.pdbx_seq_one_letter_code
_entity_poly.pdbx_strand_id
1 'polypeptide(L)'
;MKTVMLPVSHLIAAITVLVLMVSCSGTADVGEAPPDEVCKALIDAKCVKCHYKTRICDALGTKSVGKWKRTIKFMIKQGAQLTQDDQNKVIACLSSMPKGSEIVCK
;
A
#
# COMPACT_ATOMS: atom_id res chain seq x y z
N MET A 1 19.01 4.04 -67.59
CA MET A 1 18.81 4.61 -66.24
C MET A 1 17.36 4.37 -65.86
N LYS A 2 17.08 3.49 -64.90
CA LYS A 2 15.71 3.20 -64.43
C LYS A 2 15.52 3.89 -63.09
N THR A 3 14.74 4.96 -63.05
CA THR A 3 14.30 5.62 -61.83
C THR A 3 13.34 4.68 -61.10
N VAL A 4 13.79 4.14 -59.96
CA VAL A 4 12.92 3.41 -59.04
C VAL A 4 12.16 4.46 -58.25
N MET A 5 10.93 4.76 -58.69
CA MET A 5 9.98 5.46 -57.85
C MET A 5 9.52 4.48 -56.77
N LEU A 6 10.12 4.54 -55.56
CA LEU A 6 9.51 3.89 -54.40
C LEU A 6 8.14 4.53 -54.19
N PRO A 7 7.05 3.75 -54.08
CA PRO A 7 5.72 4.33 -53.89
C PRO A 7 5.70 5.00 -52.52
N VAL A 8 5.50 6.32 -52.51
CA VAL A 8 5.29 7.17 -51.32
C VAL A 8 4.31 6.54 -50.31
N SER A 9 3.38 5.70 -50.81
CA SER A 9 2.47 4.85 -50.04
C SER A 9 3.15 3.95 -48.99
N HIS A 10 4.35 3.41 -49.25
CA HIS A 10 5.03 2.51 -48.31
C HIS A 10 5.77 3.26 -47.20
N LEU A 11 6.20 4.50 -47.45
CA LEU A 11 6.79 5.36 -46.42
C LEU A 11 5.72 5.86 -45.43
N ILE A 12 4.52 6.19 -45.91
CA ILE A 12 3.42 6.67 -45.07
C ILE A 12 2.90 5.55 -44.15
N ALA A 13 2.79 4.32 -44.67
CA ALA A 13 2.34 3.16 -43.90
C ALA A 13 3.31 2.77 -42.77
N ALA A 14 4.63 2.92 -42.98
CA ALA A 14 5.64 2.64 -41.96
C ALA A 14 5.62 3.68 -40.82
N ILE A 15 5.31 4.95 -41.13
CA ILE A 15 5.25 6.04 -40.15
C ILE A 15 3.98 5.94 -39.30
N THR A 16 2.83 5.55 -39.86
CA THR A 16 1.60 5.36 -39.09
C THR A 16 1.67 4.16 -38.13
N VAL A 17 2.37 3.09 -38.50
CA VAL A 17 2.60 1.94 -37.61
C VAL A 17 3.53 2.29 -36.43
N LEU A 18 4.52 3.16 -36.64
CA LEU A 18 5.44 3.59 -35.58
C LEU A 18 4.76 4.52 -34.56
N VAL A 19 3.80 5.34 -34.98
CA VAL A 19 3.06 6.29 -34.11
C VAL A 19 2.05 5.57 -33.19
N LEU A 20 1.50 4.43 -33.60
CA LEU A 20 0.50 3.68 -32.81
C LEU A 20 1.09 2.88 -31.62
N MET A 21 2.40 2.60 -31.61
CA MET A 21 3.05 1.84 -30.53
C MET A 21 3.47 2.69 -29.31
N VAL A 22 3.32 4.03 -29.37
CA VAL A 22 3.71 4.97 -28.29
C VAL A 22 2.57 5.22 -27.28
N SER A 23 1.42 4.56 -27.41
CA SER A 23 0.25 4.83 -26.55
C SER A 23 0.01 3.84 -25.41
N CYS A 24 0.90 2.86 -25.19
CA CYS A 24 0.76 1.89 -24.09
C CYS A 24 1.73 2.12 -22.91
N SER A 25 2.40 3.27 -22.83
CA SER A 25 3.12 3.69 -21.63
C SER A 25 2.18 4.39 -20.64
N GLY A 26 1.07 3.74 -20.30
CA GLY A 26 0.35 4.08 -19.09
C GLY A 26 1.22 3.63 -17.93
N THR A 27 1.96 4.53 -17.30
CA THR A 27 2.39 4.30 -15.92
C THR A 27 1.13 4.02 -15.13
N ALA A 28 0.90 2.76 -14.80
CA ALA A 28 -0.04 2.42 -13.75
C ALA A 28 0.48 3.14 -12.51
N ASP A 29 -0.14 4.27 -12.19
CA ASP A 29 -0.11 4.82 -10.85
C ASP A 29 -0.72 3.72 -9.99
N VAL A 30 0.13 2.84 -9.46
CA VAL A 30 -0.26 1.90 -8.42
C VAL A 30 -0.49 2.79 -7.22
N GLY A 31 -1.67 3.40 -7.15
CA GLY A 31 -2.03 4.31 -6.09
C GLY A 31 -1.79 3.61 -4.74
N GLU A 32 -1.12 4.32 -3.82
CA GLU A 32 -0.89 3.83 -2.47
C GLU A 32 -2.24 3.36 -1.90
N ALA A 33 -2.26 2.14 -1.36
CA ALA A 33 -3.48 1.59 -0.78
C ALA A 33 -4.02 2.54 0.32
N PRO A 34 -5.35 2.65 0.48
CA PRO A 34 -5.94 3.50 1.50
C PRO A 34 -5.33 3.20 2.90
N PRO A 35 -5.07 4.23 3.74
CA PRO A 35 -4.45 4.03 5.04
C PRO A 35 -5.13 2.99 5.93
N ASP A 36 -6.45 2.88 5.83
CA ASP A 36 -7.26 1.91 6.56
C ASP A 36 -7.01 0.47 6.10
N GLU A 37 -6.87 0.25 4.79
CA GLU A 37 -6.53 -1.06 4.24
C GLU A 37 -5.12 -1.48 4.64
N VAL A 38 -4.17 -0.54 4.58
CA VAL A 38 -2.79 -0.76 5.05
C VAL A 38 -2.77 -1.12 6.54
N CYS A 39 -3.53 -0.39 7.37
CA CYS A 39 -3.63 -0.65 8.81
C CYS A 39 -4.20 -2.05 9.09
N LYS A 40 -5.32 -2.40 8.42
CA LYS A 40 -5.96 -3.70 8.56
C LYS A 40 -5.02 -4.84 8.17
N ALA A 41 -4.41 -4.73 6.99
CA ALA A 41 -3.47 -5.73 6.48
C ALA A 41 -2.30 -5.93 7.44
N LEU A 42 -1.75 -4.85 7.99
CA LEU A 42 -0.64 -4.91 8.92
C LEU A 42 -1.01 -5.59 10.26
N ILE A 43 -2.18 -5.27 10.81
CA ILE A 43 -2.68 -5.92 12.04
C ILE A 43 -2.89 -7.41 11.82
N ASP A 44 -3.56 -7.78 10.73
CA ASP A 44 -3.88 -9.17 10.39
C ASP A 44 -2.60 -9.98 10.05
N ALA A 45 -1.60 -9.34 9.45
CA ALA A 45 -0.34 -10.00 9.10
C ALA A 45 0.66 -10.11 10.25
N LYS A 46 0.69 -9.13 11.19
CA LYS A 46 1.78 -9.01 12.16
C LYS A 46 1.33 -9.08 13.62
N CYS A 47 0.16 -8.53 13.96
CA CYS A 47 -0.25 -8.34 15.35
C CYS A 47 -1.07 -9.50 15.91
N VAL A 48 -1.75 -10.27 15.05
CA VAL A 48 -2.62 -11.38 15.46
C VAL A 48 -1.94 -12.75 15.48
N LYS A 49 -0.60 -12.78 15.34
CA LYS A 49 0.18 -14.02 15.31
C LYS A 49 0.27 -14.71 16.68
N CYS A 50 0.16 -13.95 17.77
CA CYS A 50 0.32 -14.46 19.13
C CYS A 50 -0.97 -14.35 19.98
N HIS A 51 -1.84 -13.39 19.68
CA HIS A 51 -3.09 -13.18 20.41
C HIS A 51 -4.11 -12.46 19.54
N TYR A 52 -5.40 -12.60 19.88
CA TYR A 52 -6.50 -12.05 19.10
C TYR A 52 -6.51 -10.51 19.02
N LYS A 53 -7.06 -9.98 17.92
CA LYS A 53 -7.23 -8.54 17.67
C LYS A 53 -8.18 -7.84 18.65
N THR A 54 -9.01 -8.60 19.39
CA THR A 54 -9.91 -8.06 20.43
C THR A 54 -9.16 -7.19 21.43
N ARG A 55 -7.94 -7.58 21.83
CA ARG A 55 -7.08 -6.78 22.73
C ARG A 55 -6.73 -5.40 22.15
N ILE A 56 -6.62 -5.31 20.83
CA ILE A 56 -6.37 -4.04 20.13
C ILE A 56 -7.66 -3.24 20.08
N CYS A 57 -8.77 -3.87 19.70
CA CYS A 57 -10.10 -3.24 19.67
C CYS A 57 -10.47 -2.62 21.03
N ASP A 58 -10.29 -3.36 22.13
CA ASP A 58 -10.59 -2.91 23.49
C ASP A 58 -9.76 -1.69 23.92
N ALA A 59 -8.58 -1.53 23.31
CA ALA A 59 -7.66 -0.44 23.59
C ALA A 59 -7.89 0.81 22.74
N LEU A 60 -8.66 0.73 21.65
CA LEU A 60 -8.92 1.88 20.77
C LEU A 60 -9.60 3.04 21.51
N GLY A 61 -9.22 4.27 21.17
CA GLY A 61 -9.68 5.48 21.85
C GLY A 61 -9.19 5.68 23.29
N THR A 62 -8.45 4.73 23.88
CA THR A 62 -7.98 4.82 25.29
C THR A 62 -6.49 5.17 25.44
N LYS A 63 -5.73 5.05 24.35
CA LYS A 63 -4.27 5.19 24.34
C LYS A 63 -3.85 6.38 23.49
N SER A 64 -2.96 7.21 24.05
CA SER A 64 -2.23 8.21 23.27
C SER A 64 -1.19 7.55 22.37
N VAL A 65 -0.67 8.29 21.38
CA VAL A 65 0.44 7.89 20.50
C VAL A 65 1.61 7.27 21.29
N GLY A 66 2.01 7.91 22.40
CA GLY A 66 3.10 7.42 23.25
C GLY A 66 2.79 6.09 23.95
N LYS A 67 1.53 5.86 24.35
CA LYS A 67 1.08 4.58 24.93
C LYS A 67 1.06 3.47 23.87
N TRP A 68 0.66 3.78 22.64
CA TRP A 68 0.76 2.84 21.52
C TRP A 68 2.21 2.49 21.20
N LYS A 69 3.11 3.48 21.10
CA LYS A 69 4.55 3.24 20.88
C LYS A 69 5.16 2.30 21.92
N ARG A 70 4.83 2.47 23.21
CA ARG A 70 5.28 1.56 24.27
C ARG A 70 4.71 0.15 24.12
N THR A 71 3.44 0.03 23.75
CA THR A 71 2.78 -1.26 23.51
C THR A 71 3.46 -2.00 22.35
N ILE A 72 3.70 -1.33 21.22
CA ILE A 72 4.37 -1.93 20.05
C ILE A 72 5.81 -2.34 20.39
N LYS A 73 6.58 -1.49 21.07
CA LYS A 73 7.93 -1.85 21.53
C LYS A 73 7.93 -3.08 22.44
N PHE A 74 6.94 -3.18 23.33
CA PHE A 74 6.79 -4.34 24.19
C PHE A 74 6.48 -5.60 23.36
N MET A 75 5.60 -5.52 22.36
CA MET A 75 5.31 -6.65 21.45
C MET A 75 6.54 -7.10 20.66
N ILE A 76 7.36 -6.16 20.19
CA ILE A 76 8.63 -6.48 19.51
C ILE A 76 9.57 -7.22 20.46
N LYS A 77 9.66 -6.79 21.73
CA LYS A 77 10.44 -7.50 22.76
C LYS A 77 9.93 -8.93 23.01
N GLN A 78 8.63 -9.18 22.80
CA GLN A 78 8.03 -10.52 22.89
C GLN A 78 8.19 -11.35 21.60
N GLY A 79 8.86 -10.82 20.56
CA GLY A 79 9.15 -11.52 19.32
C GLY A 79 8.30 -11.10 18.11
N ALA A 80 7.47 -10.05 18.22
CA ALA A 80 6.78 -9.52 17.04
C ALA A 80 7.78 -8.89 16.04
N GLN A 81 7.67 -9.27 14.77
CA GLN A 81 8.58 -8.82 13.72
C GLN A 81 7.96 -7.65 12.94
N LEU A 82 8.29 -6.43 13.36
CA LEU A 82 7.86 -5.19 12.71
C LEU A 82 9.09 -4.36 12.33
N THR A 83 9.13 -3.91 11.07
CA THR A 83 10.11 -2.92 10.62
C THR A 83 9.84 -1.56 11.28
N GLN A 84 10.76 -0.59 11.13
CA GLN A 84 10.52 0.76 11.63
C GLN A 84 9.33 1.43 10.92
N ASP A 85 9.13 1.14 9.64
CA ASP A 85 8.01 1.64 8.85
C ASP A 85 6.68 1.03 9.32
N ASP A 86 6.63 -0.29 9.54
CA ASP A 86 5.46 -0.97 10.11
C ASP A 86 5.06 -0.35 11.45
N GLN A 87 6.04 -0.08 12.31
CA GLN A 87 5.79 0.57 13.61
C GLN A 87 5.17 1.95 13.43
N ASN A 88 5.67 2.75 12.49
CA ASN A 88 5.14 4.10 12.26
C ASN A 88 3.70 4.03 11.73
N LYS A 89 3.44 3.17 10.74
CA LYS A 89 2.11 2.97 10.15
C LYS A 89 1.09 2.47 11.17
N VAL A 90 1.43 1.44 11.95
CA VAL A 90 0.51 0.89 12.96
C VAL A 90 0.25 1.86 14.10
N ILE A 91 1.27 2.62 14.54
CA ILE A 91 1.09 3.62 15.59
C ILE A 91 0.20 4.75 15.09
N ALA A 92 0.45 5.24 13.87
CA ALA A 92 -0.36 6.29 13.25
C ALA A 92 -1.83 5.88 13.20
N CYS A 93 -2.15 4.71 12.62
CA CYS A 93 -3.53 4.28 12.48
C CYS A 93 -4.21 3.97 13.82
N LEU A 94 -3.56 3.25 14.74
CA LEU A 94 -4.18 2.92 16.04
C LEU A 94 -4.40 4.13 16.93
N SER A 95 -3.59 5.18 16.77
CA SER A 95 -3.70 6.41 17.57
C SER A 95 -4.78 7.37 17.09
N SER A 96 -5.18 7.29 15.81
CA SER A 96 -6.25 8.11 15.24
C SER A 96 -7.64 7.45 15.35
N MET A 97 -7.69 6.13 15.55
CA MET A 97 -8.96 5.41 15.53
C MET A 97 -9.80 5.59 16.80
N PRO A 98 -11.11 5.86 16.65
CA PRO A 98 -12.03 5.86 17.77
C PRO A 98 -12.27 4.43 18.29
N LYS A 99 -12.79 4.35 19.52
CA LYS A 99 -13.26 3.08 20.09
C LYS A 99 -14.31 2.45 19.16
N GLY A 100 -14.20 1.15 18.91
CA GLY A 100 -15.16 0.41 18.07
C GLY A 100 -14.94 0.53 16.56
N SER A 101 -13.81 1.10 16.10
CA SER A 101 -13.48 1.19 14.66
C SER A 101 -13.59 -0.16 13.96
N GLU A 102 -14.37 -0.22 12.88
CA GLU A 102 -14.61 -1.45 12.10
C GLU A 102 -13.33 -2.02 11.49
N ILE A 103 -12.35 -1.16 11.21
CA ILE A 103 -11.05 -1.55 10.64
C ILE A 103 -10.33 -2.59 11.51
N VAL A 104 -10.51 -2.51 12.83
CA VAL A 104 -9.84 -3.39 13.82
C VAL A 104 -10.82 -4.30 14.55
N CYS A 105 -12.03 -3.81 14.84
CA CYS A 105 -12.99 -4.49 15.71
C CYS A 105 -13.88 -5.52 14.99
N LYS A 106 -13.90 -5.56 13.66
CA LYS A 106 -14.63 -6.56 12.86
C LYS A 106 -13.68 -7.55 12.23
#